data_AF-A0A4R4RFU5-F1
#
_entry.id   AF-A0A4R4RFU5-F1
#
_cell.length_a   1.000
_cell.length_b   1.000
_cell.length_c   1.000
_cell.angle_alpha   90.00
_cell.angle_beta   90.00
_cell.angle_gamma   90.00
#
_symmetry.space_group_name_H-M   'P 1'
#
loop_
_entity.id
_entity.type
_entity.pdbx_description
1 polymer ?
#
loop_
_entity_poly.entity_id
_entity_poly.type
_entity_poly.pdbx_seq_one_letter_code
_entity_poly.pdbx_strand_id
1 'polypeptide(L)'
;MSAEAIEAVQHTSGMIEPMRYTSGSDEYDVIHLGGEAAAVVPLDEFRRLKALEEAAPQEALEEAEATALYAKNREWEAEGRPGAMSHEEATRFLLGEAE
;
A
#
# COMPACT_ATOMS: atom_id res chain seq x y z
N MET A 1 -48.04 32.64 -17.45
CA MET A 1 -46.93 33.49 -17.95
C MET A 1 -46.20 34.01 -16.73
N SER A 2 -45.42 33.13 -16.10
CA SER A 2 -43.94 33.09 -16.13
C SER A 2 -43.29 34.28 -15.45
N ALA A 3 -42.90 34.05 -14.20
CA ALA A 3 -41.86 34.79 -13.51
C ALA A 3 -40.52 34.13 -13.87
N GLU A 4 -39.68 34.84 -14.60
CA GLU A 4 -38.27 34.51 -14.79
C GLU A 4 -37.40 35.52 -14.05
N ALA A 5 -36.19 35.05 -13.70
CA ALA A 5 -35.13 35.67 -12.90
C ALA A 5 -35.36 35.47 -11.39
N ILE A 6 -34.46 34.83 -10.64
CA ILE A 6 -32.99 34.89 -10.61
C ILE A 6 -32.48 33.62 -9.90
N GLU A 7 -31.40 33.00 -10.39
CA GLU A 7 -30.39 32.15 -9.69
C GLU A 7 -29.85 31.13 -10.70
N ALA A 8 -28.62 30.67 -10.70
CA ALA A 8 -27.40 31.02 -9.97
C ALA A 8 -26.27 30.31 -10.74
N VAL A 9 -25.05 30.77 -10.48
CA VAL A 9 -23.79 30.14 -10.87
C VAL A 9 -23.83 28.63 -10.62
N GLN A 10 -23.79 27.82 -11.68
CA GLN A 10 -23.41 26.40 -11.59
C GLN A 10 -22.46 26.06 -12.73
N HIS A 11 -21.23 26.56 -12.57
CA HIS A 11 -20.07 26.05 -13.30
C HIS A 11 -19.68 24.70 -12.69
N THR A 12 -19.57 23.69 -13.56
CA THR A 12 -18.88 22.40 -13.35
C THR A 12 -19.38 21.53 -12.20
N SER A 13 -20.61 21.01 -12.30
CA SER A 13 -20.98 19.73 -11.68
C SER A 13 -20.58 18.59 -12.61
N GLY A 14 -19.32 18.15 -12.49
CA GLY A 14 -18.85 16.91 -13.09
C GLY A 14 -18.82 15.83 -12.01
N MET A 15 -19.95 15.12 -11.85
CA MET A 15 -20.02 13.71 -11.45
C MET A 15 -19.07 13.27 -10.31
N ILE A 16 -19.42 13.54 -9.04
CA ILE A 16 -18.92 12.68 -7.96
C ILE A 16 -19.85 11.46 -7.95
N GLU A 17 -19.46 10.41 -8.69
CA GLU A 17 -20.12 9.12 -8.54
C GLU A 17 -19.97 8.65 -7.09
N PRO A 18 -21.00 8.01 -6.49
CA PRO A 18 -20.84 7.40 -5.18
C PRO A 18 -19.76 6.32 -5.28
N MET A 19 -18.67 6.52 -4.53
CA MET A 19 -17.53 5.62 -4.38
C MET A 19 -18.03 4.19 -4.17
N ARG A 20 -17.97 3.39 -5.23
CA ARG A 20 -18.07 1.94 -5.11
C ARG A 20 -16.72 1.51 -4.56
N TYR A 21 -16.70 0.98 -3.34
CA TYR A 21 -15.53 0.27 -2.82
C TYR A 21 -15.30 -0.95 -3.73
N THR A 22 -14.47 -0.78 -4.74
CA THR A 22 -14.04 -1.89 -5.59
C THR A 22 -12.96 -2.62 -4.83
N SER A 23 -13.40 -3.54 -3.95
CA SER A 23 -12.54 -4.59 -3.41
C SER A 23 -11.98 -5.39 -4.60
N GLY A 24 -10.87 -4.92 -5.12
CA GLY A 24 -10.18 -5.39 -6.30
C GLY A 24 -8.71 -5.27 -5.99
N SER A 25 -8.01 -6.39 -6.05
CA SER A 25 -6.63 -6.62 -5.60
C SER A 25 -5.53 -5.84 -6.33
N ASP A 26 -5.84 -4.65 -6.88
CA ASP A 26 -4.97 -3.72 -7.59
C ASP A 26 -5.28 -2.26 -7.16
N GLU A 27 -5.37 -1.98 -5.85
CA GLU A 27 -5.99 -0.74 -5.32
C GLU A 27 -5.00 0.36 -4.88
N TYR A 28 -3.71 0.24 -5.24
CA TYR A 28 -2.70 1.27 -4.98
C TYR A 28 -1.55 1.23 -5.97
N ASP A 29 -1.03 2.41 -6.34
CA ASP A 29 0.18 2.51 -7.17
C ASP A 29 1.42 2.44 -6.27
N VAL A 30 2.46 1.73 -6.68
CA VAL A 30 3.73 1.67 -5.93
C VAL A 30 4.77 2.59 -6.58
N ILE A 31 5.34 3.49 -5.78
CA ILE A 31 6.51 4.30 -6.15
C ILE A 31 7.74 3.84 -5.37
N HIS A 32 8.90 3.90 -6.00
CA HIS A 32 10.17 3.56 -5.37
C HIS A 32 10.94 4.85 -5.05
N LEU A 33 11.20 5.09 -3.77
CA LEU A 33 11.88 6.27 -3.25
C LEU A 33 13.23 5.85 -2.66
N GLY A 34 14.28 5.90 -3.48
CA GLY A 34 15.60 5.40 -3.08
C GLY A 34 15.56 3.89 -2.82
N GLY A 35 15.74 3.49 -1.56
CA GLY A 35 15.71 2.09 -1.10
C GLY A 35 14.39 1.63 -0.49
N GLU A 36 13.33 2.45 -0.57
CA GLU A 36 12.02 2.16 0.01
C GLU A 36 10.93 2.14 -1.08
N ALA A 37 9.94 1.26 -0.92
CA ALA A 37 8.74 1.23 -1.75
C ALA A 37 7.59 1.85 -0.96
N ALA A 38 6.86 2.78 -1.58
CA ALA A 38 5.71 3.47 -0.98
C ALA A 38 4.47 3.27 -1.85
N ALA A 39 3.32 3.06 -1.20
CA ALA A 39 2.03 3.00 -1.86
C ALA A 39 1.39 4.38 -1.95
N VAL A 40 0.89 4.74 -3.13
CA VAL A 40 0.02 5.90 -3.36
C VAL A 40 -1.42 5.40 -3.28
N VAL A 41 -2.12 5.89 -2.26
CA VAL A 41 -3.52 5.56 -1.97
C VAL A 41 -4.36 6.84 -1.89
N PRO A 42 -5.67 6.78 -2.20
CA PRO A 42 -6.59 7.85 -1.88
C PRO A 42 -6.54 8.20 -0.37
N LEU A 43 -6.61 9.50 -0.07
CA LEU A 43 -6.44 10.00 1.31
C LEU A 43 -7.53 9.51 2.26
N ASP A 44 -8.74 9.33 1.76
CA ASP A 44 -9.88 8.76 2.51
C ASP A 44 -9.65 7.29 2.87
N GLU A 45 -9.10 6.50 1.96
CA GLU A 45 -8.73 5.11 2.25
C GLU A 45 -7.58 5.04 3.27
N PHE A 46 -6.55 5.89 3.13
CA PHE A 46 -5.50 5.97 4.15
C PHE A 46 -6.05 6.31 5.54
N ARG A 47 -6.96 7.28 5.64
CA ARG A 47 -7.62 7.65 6.90
C ARG A 47 -8.44 6.50 7.48
N ARG A 48 -9.13 5.73 6.62
CA ARG A 48 -9.88 4.53 7.02
C ARG A 48 -8.94 3.46 7.58
N LEU A 49 -7.82 3.18 6.91
CA LEU A 49 -6.82 2.22 7.39
C LEU A 49 -6.22 2.65 8.74
N LYS A 50 -5.90 3.93 8.92
CA LYS A 50 -5.43 4.46 10.22
C LYS A 50 -6.46 4.28 11.33
N ALA A 51 -7.73 4.55 11.07
CA ALA A 51 -8.79 4.34 12.05
C ALA A 51 -8.97 2.86 12.42
N LEU A 52 -8.77 1.95 11.46
CA LEU A 52 -8.78 0.50 11.72
C LEU A 52 -7.60 0.07 12.59
N GLU A 53 -6.39 0.57 12.31
CA GLU A 53 -5.19 0.32 13.10
C GLU A 53 -5.37 0.79 14.56
N GLU A 54 -5.93 1.99 14.76
CA GLU A 54 -6.21 2.53 16.09
C GLU A 54 -7.29 1.76 16.86
N ALA A 55 -8.24 1.13 16.16
CA ALA A 55 -9.32 0.37 16.76
C ALA A 55 -9.01 -1.13 16.95
N ALA A 56 -7.95 -1.64 16.34
CA ALA A 56 -7.60 -3.05 16.34
C ALA A 56 -7.04 -3.49 17.71
N PRO A 57 -7.35 -4.72 18.16
CA PRO A 57 -6.65 -5.32 19.29
C PRO A 57 -5.19 -5.59 18.90
N GLN A 58 -4.30 -5.59 19.90
CA GLN A 58 -2.86 -5.75 19.68
C GLN A 58 -2.52 -7.04 18.92
N GLU A 59 -3.20 -8.15 19.25
CA GLU A 59 -2.97 -9.44 18.60
C GLU A 59 -3.27 -9.40 17.09
N ALA A 60 -4.26 -8.61 16.67
CA ALA A 60 -4.59 -8.45 15.26
C ALA A 60 -3.55 -7.60 14.52
N LEU A 61 -2.94 -6.62 15.20
CA LEU A 61 -1.85 -5.83 14.64
C LEU A 61 -0.60 -6.70 14.44
N GLU A 62 -0.25 -7.53 15.43
CA GLU A 62 0.87 -8.47 15.32
C GLU A 62 0.69 -9.49 14.17
N GLU A 63 -0.52 -10.02 14.00
CA GLU A 63 -0.85 -10.90 12.88
C GLU A 63 -0.77 -10.19 11.52
N ALA A 64 -1.23 -8.94 11.45
CA ALA A 64 -1.14 -8.13 10.24
C ALA A 64 0.33 -7.84 9.86
N GLU A 65 1.18 -7.52 10.83
CA GLU A 65 2.63 -7.32 10.64
C GLU A 65 3.31 -8.59 10.15
N ALA A 66 3.01 -9.75 10.75
CA ALA A 66 3.54 -11.04 10.31
C ALA A 66 3.12 -11.34 8.86
N THR A 67 1.85 -11.10 8.53
CA THR A 67 1.31 -11.30 7.18
C THR A 67 2.02 -10.42 6.15
N ALA A 68 2.26 -9.15 6.47
CA ALA A 68 2.98 -8.22 5.60
C ALA A 68 4.44 -8.66 5.39
N LEU A 69 5.11 -9.13 6.45
CA LEU A 69 6.48 -9.66 6.37
C LEU A 69 6.54 -10.90 5.45
N TYR A 70 5.58 -11.82 5.57
CA TYR A 70 5.51 -12.98 4.68
C TYR A 70 5.21 -12.61 3.23
N ALA A 71 4.38 -11.59 2.99
CA ALA A 71 4.13 -11.08 1.64
C ALA A 71 5.42 -10.55 1.01
N LYS A 72 6.17 -9.71 1.72
CA LYS A 72 7.49 -9.22 1.27
C LYS A 72 8.47 -10.36 0.98
N ASN A 73 8.51 -11.39 1.82
CA ASN A 73 9.37 -12.55 1.56
C ASN A 73 8.95 -13.30 0.28
N ARG A 74 7.65 -13.46 0.04
CA ARG A 74 7.14 -14.08 -1.20
C ARG A 74 7.48 -13.25 -2.45
N GLU A 75 7.40 -11.93 -2.37
CA GLU A 75 7.81 -11.03 -3.45
C GLU A 75 9.31 -11.20 -3.75
N TRP A 76 10.17 -11.17 -2.73
CA TRP A 76 11.60 -11.43 -2.87
C TRP A 76 11.90 -12.81 -3.49
N GLU A 77 11.17 -13.84 -3.08
CA GLU A 77 11.28 -15.18 -3.69
C GLU A 77 10.86 -15.18 -5.15
N ALA A 78 9.76 -14.49 -5.48
CA ALA A 78 9.24 -14.38 -6.84
C ALA A 78 10.19 -13.60 -7.77
N GLU A 79 10.94 -12.63 -7.24
CA GLU A 79 12.00 -11.91 -7.94
C GLU A 79 13.29 -12.74 -8.15
N GLY A 80 13.28 -14.02 -7.75
CA GLY A 80 14.43 -14.90 -7.93
C GLY A 80 15.46 -14.77 -6.82
N ARG A 81 15.05 -14.30 -5.64
CA ARG A 81 15.87 -14.21 -4.42
C ARG A 81 17.13 -13.35 -4.61
N PRO A 82 16.98 -12.09 -5.05
CA PRO A 82 18.13 -11.21 -5.27
C PRO A 82 18.99 -11.11 -4.00
N GLY A 83 20.30 -11.27 -4.16
CA GLY A 83 21.27 -11.24 -3.06
C GLY A 83 21.32 -12.51 -2.19
N ALA A 84 20.59 -13.57 -2.53
CA ALA A 84 20.73 -14.85 -1.83
C ALA A 84 22.14 -15.43 -2.03
N MET A 85 22.69 -15.97 -0.94
CA MET A 85 23.96 -16.68 -0.91
C MET A 85 23.73 -18.15 -0.57
N SER A 86 24.59 -19.04 -1.05
CA SER A 86 24.64 -20.41 -0.51
C SER A 86 25.02 -20.38 0.97
N HIS A 87 24.74 -21.48 1.68
CA HIS A 87 25.17 -21.60 3.07
C HIS A 87 26.70 -21.53 3.22
N GLU A 88 27.46 -22.14 2.29
CA GLU A 88 28.93 -22.08 2.32
C GLU A 88 29.44 -20.65 2.03
N GLU A 89 28.83 -19.97 1.06
CA GLU A 89 29.18 -18.58 0.72
C GLU A 89 28.88 -17.63 1.87
N ALA A 90 27.70 -17.75 2.48
CA ALA A 90 27.31 -16.97 3.65
C ALA A 90 28.23 -17.23 4.85
N THR A 91 28.63 -18.47 5.09
CA THR A 91 29.58 -18.83 6.16
C THR A 91 30.93 -18.18 5.93
N ARG A 92 31.46 -18.28 4.71
CA ARG A 92 32.74 -17.65 4.33
C ARG A 92 32.67 -16.13 4.52
N PHE A 93 31.57 -15.50 4.08
CA PHE A 93 31.33 -14.07 4.26
C PHE A 93 31.29 -13.66 5.74
N LEU A 94 30.50 -14.36 6.56
CA LEU A 94 30.33 -14.04 7.99
C LEU A 94 31.61 -14.25 8.81
N LEU A 95 32.48 -15.17 8.40
CA LEU A 95 33.78 -15.42 9.03
C LEU A 95 34.89 -14.50 8.50
N GLY A 96 34.60 -13.62 7.55
CA GLY A 96 35.58 -12.69 6.95
C GLY A 96 36.56 -13.37 6.00
N GLU A 97 36.21 -14.55 5.47
CA GLU A 97 37.01 -15.35 4.55
C GLU A 97 36.66 -15.06 3.08
N ALA A 98 35.66 -14.21 2.82
CA ALA A 98 35.29 -13.74 1.50
C ALA A 98 35.79 -12.29 1.32
N GLU A 99 36.75 -12.10 0.40
CA GLU A 99 37.22 -10.77 -0.06
C GLU A 99 36.28 -10.18 -1.11
#